data_AF-A0A4U7D1R4-F1
#
_entry.id   AF-A0A4U7D1R4-F1
#
_cell.length_a   1.000
_cell.length_b   1.000
_cell.length_c   1.000
_cell.angle_alpha   90.00
_cell.angle_beta   90.00
_cell.angle_gamma   90.00
#
_symmetry.space_group_name_H-M   'P 1'
#
loop_
_entity.id
_entity.type
_entity.pdbx_description
1 polymer ?
#
loop_
_entity_poly.entity_id
_entity_poly.type
_entity_poly.pdbx_seq_one_letter_code
_entity_poly.pdbx_strand_id
1 'polypeptide(L)'
;MRDHSAPVIEEDADAEYTVSNLFQSNDAKILLVDLGDETVEIVIGYLPTPLDYNLDRNYPDALEDEEKMRSHVVANWIVSEAAGVLSDYEWETYSYQTAKPNYVLGEVYFTCAKSEVNEAVLAAKKFLIQLEEKSLRHQREFGTVRESPLNELED
;
A
#
# COMPACT_ATOMS: atom_id res chain seq x y z
N MET A 1 -9.34 4.86 -20.22
CA MET A 1 -9.07 4.72 -18.79
C MET A 1 -9.52 3.34 -18.38
N ARG A 2 -8.63 2.55 -17.78
CA ARG A 2 -8.90 1.17 -17.38
C ARG A 2 -9.89 1.18 -16.20
N ASP A 3 -10.69 0.12 -16.08
CA ASP A 3 -11.57 -0.06 -14.92
C ASP A 3 -10.75 -0.66 -13.77
N HIS A 4 -10.53 0.11 -12.70
CA HIS A 4 -9.80 -0.32 -11.50
C HIS A 4 -10.68 -1.07 -10.48
N SER A 5 -11.79 -1.67 -10.93
CA SER A 5 -12.67 -2.51 -10.10
C SER A 5 -12.07 -3.89 -9.76
N ALA A 6 -10.93 -4.23 -10.36
CA ALA A 6 -10.18 -5.47 -10.15
C ALA A 6 -8.68 -5.20 -10.15
N PRO A 7 -7.87 -6.00 -9.44
CA PRO A 7 -6.42 -5.82 -9.38
C PRO A 7 -5.79 -6.15 -10.74
N VAL A 8 -4.70 -5.47 -11.11
CA VAL A 8 -3.96 -5.87 -12.31
C VAL A 8 -3.01 -7.01 -11.95
N ILE A 9 -3.05 -8.05 -12.79
CA ILE A 9 -2.26 -9.26 -12.58
C ILE A 9 -0.89 -9.03 -13.21
N GLU A 10 0.17 -9.54 -12.58
CA GLU A 10 1.57 -9.34 -13.01
C GLU A 10 1.83 -9.73 -14.47
N GLU A 11 1.07 -10.68 -15.00
CA GLU A 11 1.13 -11.12 -16.40
C GLU A 11 0.65 -10.06 -17.39
N ASP A 12 -0.12 -9.07 -16.94
CA ASP A 12 -0.62 -7.95 -17.76
C ASP A 12 0.37 -6.78 -17.82
N ALA A 13 1.51 -6.87 -17.13
CA ALA A 13 2.50 -5.81 -17.04
C ALA A 13 3.61 -5.96 -18.09
N ASP A 14 3.99 -4.86 -18.74
CA ASP A 14 5.11 -4.80 -19.68
C ASP A 14 6.47 -4.78 -18.96
N ALA A 15 6.50 -4.30 -17.71
CA ALA A 15 7.67 -4.36 -16.85
C ALA A 15 7.27 -4.41 -15.36
N GLU A 16 8.13 -5.01 -14.55
CA GLU A 16 7.96 -5.12 -13.10
C GLU A 16 9.23 -4.63 -12.37
N TYR A 17 9.04 -3.89 -11.29
CA TYR A 17 10.06 -3.63 -10.28
C TYR A 17 9.62 -4.18 -8.93
N THR A 18 10.47 -5.00 -8.33
CA THR A 18 10.28 -5.49 -6.96
C THR A 18 10.99 -4.55 -5.97
N VAL A 19 10.29 -4.16 -4.91
CA VAL A 19 10.79 -3.32 -3.83
C VAL A 19 10.64 -4.09 -2.53
N SER A 20 11.75 -4.49 -1.93
CA SER A 20 11.74 -5.20 -0.66
C SER A 20 11.06 -4.37 0.40
N ASN A 21 10.16 -5.01 1.16
CA ASN A 21 9.50 -4.38 2.28
C ASN A 21 9.82 -5.13 3.58
N LEU A 22 9.61 -4.44 4.70
CA LEU A 22 9.88 -4.96 6.04
C LEU A 22 8.71 -5.79 6.61
N PHE A 23 7.59 -5.87 5.88
CA PHE A 23 6.41 -6.61 6.30
C PHE A 23 6.45 -8.03 5.72
N GLN A 24 6.05 -9.06 6.48
CA GLN A 24 6.19 -10.47 6.05
C GLN A 24 5.28 -10.89 4.87
N SER A 25 4.58 -9.96 4.24
CA SER A 25 3.54 -10.18 3.24
C SER A 25 4.01 -9.75 1.85
N ASN A 26 4.99 -10.47 1.29
CA ASN A 26 5.58 -10.27 -0.05
C ASN A 26 6.26 -8.92 -0.28
N ASP A 27 7.30 -8.89 -1.11
CA ASP A 27 7.88 -7.61 -1.57
C ASP A 27 6.83 -6.79 -2.35
N ALA A 28 6.89 -5.46 -2.19
CA ALA A 28 6.02 -4.57 -2.95
C ALA A 28 6.39 -4.61 -4.44
N LYS A 29 5.39 -4.42 -5.31
CA LYS A 29 5.60 -4.42 -6.76
C LYS A 29 5.20 -3.09 -7.38
N ILE A 30 5.98 -2.65 -8.36
CA ILE A 30 5.63 -1.55 -9.26
C ILE A 30 5.53 -2.15 -10.66
N LEU A 31 4.32 -2.21 -11.20
CA LEU A 31 4.04 -2.71 -12.53
C LEU A 31 3.88 -1.54 -13.49
N LEU A 32 4.46 -1.66 -14.69
CA LEU A 32 4.27 -0.71 -15.78
C LEU A 32 3.36 -1.34 -16.83
N VAL A 33 2.30 -0.64 -17.21
CA VAL A 33 1.39 -1.05 -18.28
C VAL A 33 1.40 0.02 -19.36
N ASP A 34 1.80 -0.33 -20.58
CA ASP A 34 1.72 0.53 -21.75
C ASP A 34 0.25 0.64 -22.19
N LEU A 35 -0.33 1.83 -22.03
CA LEU A 35 -1.72 2.09 -22.43
C LEU A 35 -1.85 2.51 -23.91
N GLY A 36 -0.73 2.62 -24.64
CA GLY A 36 -0.68 3.27 -25.94
C GLY A 36 -0.60 4.80 -25.83
N ASP A 37 -0.55 5.48 -26.99
CA ASP A 37 -0.59 6.95 -27.09
C ASP A 37 0.40 7.68 -26.17
N GLU A 38 1.65 7.21 -26.12
CA GLU A 38 2.72 7.78 -25.29
C GLU A 38 2.41 7.82 -23.78
N THR A 39 1.48 6.99 -23.30
CA THR A 39 1.04 6.94 -21.90
C THR A 39 1.38 5.60 -21.25
N VAL A 40 1.78 5.63 -19.98
CA VAL A 40 2.05 4.46 -19.15
C VAL A 40 1.27 4.57 -17.85
N GLU A 41 0.65 3.48 -17.46
CA GLU A 41 0.03 3.30 -16.14
C GLU A 41 1.03 2.64 -15.19
N ILE A 42 1.18 3.25 -14.02
CA ILE A 42 1.99 2.75 -12.92
C ILE A 42 1.05 2.12 -11.91
N VAL A 43 1.25 0.84 -11.62
CA VAL A 43 0.50 0.10 -10.60
C VAL A 43 1.42 -0.23 -9.44
N ILE A 44 1.07 0.18 -8.23
CA ILE A 44 1.79 -0.16 -7.01
C ILE A 44 0.98 -1.20 -6.26
N GLY A 45 1.44 -2.45 -6.27
CA GLY A 45 0.81 -3.59 -5.62
C GLY A 45 1.60 -4.12 -4.43
N TYR A 46 1.00 -5.07 -3.70
CA TYR A 46 1.57 -5.68 -2.49
C TYR A 46 2.06 -4.63 -1.49
N LEU A 47 1.17 -3.68 -1.19
CA LEU A 47 1.49 -2.52 -0.39
C LEU A 47 1.93 -2.92 1.03
N PRO A 48 2.99 -2.30 1.59
CA PRO A 48 3.45 -2.55 2.95
C PRO A 48 2.34 -2.21 3.95
N THR A 49 1.73 -3.25 4.52
CA THR A 49 0.64 -3.13 5.48
C THR A 49 1.01 -3.83 6.78
N PRO A 50 0.64 -3.25 7.93
CA PRO A 50 0.81 -3.90 9.22
C PRO A 50 0.19 -5.31 9.31
N LEU A 51 0.96 -6.29 9.76
CA LEU A 51 0.45 -7.64 10.08
C LEU A 51 -0.41 -7.65 11.35
N ASP A 52 -1.31 -8.62 11.44
CA ASP A 52 -2.09 -8.98 12.65
C ASP A 52 -3.10 -7.95 13.21
N TYR A 53 -3.65 -7.07 12.36
CA TYR A 53 -4.86 -6.33 12.70
C TYR A 53 -6.11 -7.25 12.67
N ASN A 54 -6.24 -8.11 13.69
CA ASN A 54 -7.40 -8.99 13.90
C ASN A 54 -8.50 -8.25 14.68
N LEU A 55 -9.40 -7.57 13.96
CA LEU A 55 -10.64 -6.99 14.50
C LEU A 55 -11.52 -8.02 15.22
N ASP A 56 -11.61 -9.24 14.67
CA ASP A 56 -12.62 -10.23 15.06
C ASP A 56 -12.41 -10.88 16.44
N ARG A 57 -11.26 -10.71 17.09
CA ARG A 57 -10.96 -11.45 18.34
C ARG A 57 -10.99 -10.62 19.62
N ASN A 58 -10.93 -9.29 19.52
CA ASN A 58 -10.73 -8.44 20.70
C ASN A 58 -11.92 -7.52 21.03
N TYR A 59 -12.81 -7.18 20.08
CA TYR A 59 -13.90 -6.23 20.36
C TYR A 59 -15.18 -6.51 19.55
N PRO A 60 -15.93 -7.59 19.90
CA PRO A 60 -17.20 -7.93 19.22
C PRO A 60 -18.31 -6.88 19.39
N ASP A 61 -18.18 -5.98 20.38
CA ASP A 61 -19.21 -5.00 20.75
C ASP A 61 -18.85 -3.53 20.39
N ALA A 62 -17.73 -3.29 19.70
CA ALA A 62 -17.20 -1.92 19.46
C ALA A 62 -17.43 -1.39 18.02
N LEU A 63 -18.41 -1.94 17.30
CA LEU A 63 -18.74 -1.53 15.92
C LEU A 63 -19.53 -0.22 15.81
N GLU A 64 -19.82 0.46 16.93
CA GLU A 64 -20.60 1.71 16.93
C GLU A 64 -19.75 2.98 16.81
N ASP A 65 -18.41 2.87 16.82
CA ASP A 65 -17.51 4.02 16.80
C ASP A 65 -16.69 4.10 15.50
N GLU A 66 -17.11 5.02 14.63
CA GLU A 66 -16.53 5.27 13.31
C GLU A 66 -15.02 5.62 13.39
N GLU A 67 -14.56 6.20 14.50
CA GLU A 67 -13.16 6.60 14.71
C GLU A 67 -12.22 5.39 14.91
N LYS A 68 -12.70 4.32 15.56
CA LYS A 68 -11.98 3.05 15.69
C LYS A 68 -12.05 2.18 14.45
N MET A 69 -13.11 2.30 13.65
CA MET A 69 -13.13 1.74 12.30
C MET A 69 -12.07 2.43 11.42
N ARG A 70 -11.90 3.76 11.54
CA ARG A 70 -10.87 4.54 10.84
C ARG A 70 -9.44 4.09 11.19
N SER A 71 -9.20 3.63 12.41
CA SER A 71 -7.91 3.02 12.82
C SER A 71 -7.73 1.56 12.41
N HIS A 72 -8.66 0.97 11.66
CA HIS A 72 -8.49 -0.32 10.97
C HIS A 72 -8.47 -0.16 9.44
N VAL A 73 -9.08 0.92 8.97
CA VAL A 73 -8.82 1.65 7.71
C VAL A 73 -7.42 2.32 7.71
N VAL A 74 -6.47 1.78 8.49
CA VAL A 74 -5.07 2.24 8.60
C VAL A 74 -4.45 2.48 7.23
N ALA A 75 -4.80 1.67 6.25
CA ALA A 75 -4.32 1.82 4.89
C ALA A 75 -4.71 3.17 4.26
N ASN A 76 -5.95 3.67 4.36
CA ASN A 76 -6.36 4.85 3.57
C ASN A 76 -5.80 6.18 4.08
N TRP A 77 -5.71 6.40 5.40
CA TRP A 77 -5.16 7.67 5.91
C TRP A 77 -3.64 7.69 5.76
N ILE A 78 -2.96 6.56 6.01
CA ILE A 78 -1.50 6.45 5.79
C ILE A 78 -1.18 6.63 4.31
N VAL A 79 -1.98 6.05 3.41
CA VAL A 79 -1.84 6.22 1.97
C VAL A 79 -2.11 7.64 1.56
N SER A 80 -3.17 8.28 2.06
CA SER A 80 -3.44 9.70 1.79
C SER A 80 -2.26 10.59 2.22
N GLU A 81 -1.64 10.30 3.36
CA GLU A 81 -0.46 11.05 3.80
C GLU A 81 0.82 10.72 3.00
N ALA A 82 1.01 9.46 2.59
CA ALA A 82 2.16 9.02 1.81
C ALA A 82 2.06 9.44 0.32
N ALA A 83 0.84 9.56 -0.20
CA ALA A 83 0.52 9.96 -1.57
C ALA A 83 0.87 11.43 -1.85
N GLY A 84 1.32 12.20 -0.85
CA GLY A 84 1.88 13.53 -1.07
C GLY A 84 3.04 13.53 -2.07
N VAL A 85 3.80 12.43 -2.23
CA VAL A 85 4.84 12.31 -3.26
C VAL A 85 4.30 12.00 -4.66
N LEU A 86 3.02 11.65 -4.76
CA LEU A 86 2.30 11.42 -6.01
C LEU A 86 1.43 12.64 -6.38
N SER A 87 1.59 13.79 -5.71
CA SER A 87 0.75 14.98 -5.90
C SER A 87 0.73 15.53 -7.32
N ASP A 88 1.78 15.22 -8.09
CA ASP A 88 1.92 15.65 -9.48
C ASP A 88 1.15 14.75 -10.45
N TYR A 89 0.56 13.65 -9.96
CA TYR A 89 -0.18 12.68 -10.75
C TYR A 89 -1.64 12.60 -10.30
N GLU A 90 -2.55 12.34 -11.24
CA GLU A 90 -3.89 11.88 -10.90
C GLU A 90 -3.82 10.40 -10.53
N TRP A 91 -4.12 10.07 -9.28
CA TRP A 91 -3.98 8.72 -8.74
C TRP A 91 -5.29 8.19 -8.17
N GLU A 92 -5.44 6.87 -8.22
CA GLU A 92 -6.61 6.12 -7.76
C GLU A 92 -6.18 4.90 -6.95
N THR A 93 -7.13 4.24 -6.28
CA THR A 93 -6.87 3.05 -5.47
C THR A 93 -7.86 1.94 -5.75
N TYR A 94 -7.39 0.70 -5.63
CA TYR A 94 -8.22 -0.49 -5.57
C TYR A 94 -8.17 -1.08 -4.16
N SER A 95 -9.34 -1.41 -3.62
CA SER A 95 -9.48 -2.08 -2.32
C SER A 95 -10.49 -3.21 -2.42
N TYR A 96 -10.32 -4.24 -1.59
CA TYR A 96 -11.20 -5.41 -1.58
C TYR A 96 -11.49 -5.89 -0.17
N GLN A 97 -12.63 -6.57 -0.02
CA GLN A 97 -13.03 -7.18 1.23
C GLN A 97 -12.58 -8.65 1.27
N THR A 98 -11.98 -9.08 2.37
CA THR A 98 -11.60 -10.48 2.57
C THR A 98 -12.76 -11.31 3.14
N ALA A 99 -12.57 -12.62 3.32
CA ALA A 99 -13.57 -13.49 3.95
C ALA A 99 -13.84 -13.17 5.45
N LYS A 100 -12.96 -12.38 6.08
CA LYS A 100 -13.19 -11.70 7.36
C LYS A 100 -13.64 -10.26 7.04
N PRO A 101 -14.39 -9.53 7.89
CA PRO A 101 -14.84 -8.16 7.62
C PRO A 101 -13.73 -7.10 7.46
N ASN A 102 -12.49 -7.53 7.19
CA ASN A 102 -11.35 -6.71 6.89
C ASN A 102 -11.40 -6.23 5.43
N TYR A 103 -11.28 -4.91 5.27
CA TYR A 103 -10.99 -4.25 4.00
C TYR A 103 -9.48 -4.12 3.84
N VAL A 104 -8.98 -4.48 2.65
CA VAL A 104 -7.57 -4.43 2.30
C VAL A 104 -7.40 -3.46 1.14
N LEU A 105 -6.47 -2.52 1.28
CA LEU A 105 -6.00 -1.76 0.13
C LEU A 105 -5.11 -2.68 -0.71
N GLY A 106 -5.54 -2.95 -1.93
CA GLY A 106 -4.82 -3.81 -2.86
C GLY A 106 -3.72 -3.04 -3.58
N GLU A 107 -4.11 -1.98 -4.29
CA GLU A 107 -3.25 -1.32 -5.27
C GLU A 107 -3.46 0.21 -5.30
N VAL A 108 -2.43 0.93 -5.72
CA VAL A 108 -2.47 2.36 -6.06
C VAL A 108 -2.06 2.52 -7.53
N TYR A 109 -2.80 3.33 -8.27
CA TYR A 109 -2.56 3.53 -9.70
C TYR A 109 -2.38 5.00 -10.02
N PHE A 110 -1.55 5.31 -11.01
CA PHE A 110 -1.52 6.62 -11.63
C PHE A 110 -0.92 6.53 -13.04
N THR A 111 -1.17 7.53 -13.88
CA THR A 111 -0.66 7.56 -15.25
C THR A 111 0.40 8.63 -15.42
N CYS A 112 1.36 8.38 -16.32
CA CYS A 112 2.39 9.33 -16.72
C CYS A 112 2.70 9.21 -18.22
N ALA A 113 3.39 10.19 -18.79
CA ALA A 113 3.91 10.08 -20.15
C ALA A 113 5.07 9.07 -20.22
N LYS A 114 5.27 8.41 -21.36
CA LYS A 114 6.42 7.51 -21.61
C LYS A 114 7.78 8.17 -21.33
N SER A 115 7.88 9.48 -21.59
CA SER A 115 9.07 10.28 -21.30
C SER A 115 9.36 10.46 -19.81
N GLU A 116 8.35 10.30 -18.94
CA GLU A 116 8.40 10.57 -17.50
C GLU A 116 8.45 9.29 -16.66
N VAL A 117 8.44 8.10 -17.28
CA VAL A 117 8.38 6.79 -16.60
C VAL A 117 9.42 6.63 -15.50
N ASN A 118 10.65 7.10 -15.72
CA ASN A 118 11.70 7.00 -14.71
C ASN A 118 11.39 7.86 -13.46
N GLU A 119 10.81 9.05 -13.65
CA GLU A 119 10.42 9.94 -12.56
C GLU A 119 9.20 9.37 -11.82
N ALA A 120 8.25 8.82 -12.57
CA ALA A 120 7.07 8.13 -12.03
C ALA A 120 7.45 6.90 -11.19
N VAL A 121 8.36 6.05 -11.68
CA VAL A 121 8.89 4.90 -10.91
C VAL A 121 9.62 5.37 -9.66
N LEU A 122 10.36 6.48 -9.72
CA LEU A 122 11.02 7.05 -8.54
C LEU A 122 9.99 7.59 -7.54
N ALA A 123 8.90 8.22 -7.99
CA ALA A 123 7.80 8.66 -7.14
C ALA A 123 7.11 7.47 -6.47
N ALA A 124 6.83 6.39 -7.21
CA ALA A 124 6.27 5.15 -6.67
C ALA A 124 7.18 4.51 -5.60
N LYS A 125 8.51 4.49 -5.82
CA LYS A 125 9.46 4.03 -4.80
C LYS A 125 9.45 4.90 -3.54
N LYS A 126 9.42 6.23 -3.70
CA LYS A 126 9.32 7.16 -2.56
C LYS A 126 8.00 6.98 -1.80
N PHE A 127 6.91 6.73 -2.52
CA PHE A 127 5.61 6.43 -1.93
C PHE A 127 5.68 5.19 -1.06
N LEU A 128 6.25 4.09 -1.58
CA LEU A 128 6.42 2.85 -0.83
C LEU A 128 7.26 3.03 0.44
N ILE A 129 8.36 3.79 0.37
CA ILE A 129 9.20 4.10 1.53
C ILE A 129 8.41 4.89 2.59
N GLN A 130 7.69 5.95 2.19
CA GLN A 130 6.88 6.72 3.14
C GLN A 130 5.74 5.91 3.73
N LEU A 131 5.13 5.05 2.92
CA LEU A 131 4.07 4.15 3.35
C LEU A 131 4.60 3.17 4.41
N GLU A 132 5.75 2.55 4.16
CA GLU A 132 6.43 1.68 5.11
C GLU A 132 6.79 2.39 6.41
N GLU A 133 7.43 3.57 6.35
CA GLU A 133 7.80 4.35 7.54
C GLU A 133 6.59 4.70 8.41
N LYS A 134 5.50 5.16 7.78
CA LYS A 134 4.27 5.52 8.50
C LYS A 134 3.56 4.28 9.06
N SER A 135 3.51 3.18 8.29
CA SER A 135 2.96 1.89 8.74
C SER A 135 3.74 1.34 9.95
N LEU A 136 5.07 1.43 9.95
CA LEU A 136 5.92 1.03 11.07
C LEU A 136 5.71 1.91 12.30
N ARG A 137 5.66 3.23 12.11
CA ARG A 137 5.36 4.18 13.20
C ARG A 137 4.02 3.86 13.85
N HIS A 138 3.01 3.59 13.03
CA HIS A 138 1.69 3.20 13.50
C HIS A 138 1.75 1.86 14.26
N GLN A 139 2.38 0.82 13.74
CA GLN A 139 2.54 -0.43 14.49
C GLN A 139 3.22 -0.26 15.86
N ARG A 140 4.24 0.62 15.95
CA ARG A 140 4.93 0.93 17.20
C ARG A 140 3.99 1.59 18.21
N GLU A 141 3.19 2.56 17.77
CA GLU A 141 2.22 3.26 18.61
C GLU A 141 1.19 2.29 19.24
N PHE A 142 0.77 1.27 18.50
CA PHE A 142 -0.22 0.30 18.95
C PHE A 142 0.37 -1.00 19.53
N GLY A 143 1.69 -1.06 19.73
CA GLY A 143 2.36 -2.16 20.44
C GLY A 143 2.31 -3.51 19.72
N THR A 144 2.12 -3.54 18.40
CA THR A 144 1.98 -4.77 17.61
C THR A 144 3.27 -5.17 16.89
N VAL A 145 4.37 -4.44 17.08
CA VAL A 145 5.66 -4.79 16.50
C VAL A 145 6.20 -6.01 17.23
N ARG A 146 6.39 -7.12 16.51
CA ARG A 146 7.38 -8.13 16.94
C ARG A 146 8.73 -7.43 16.86
N GLU A 147 9.26 -7.02 18.01
CA GLU A 147 10.63 -6.53 18.07
C GLU A 147 11.57 -7.60 17.53
N SER A 148 12.56 -7.18 16.76
CA SER A 148 13.63 -8.08 16.35
C SER A 148 14.31 -8.62 17.62
N PRO A 149 14.60 -9.92 17.73
CA PRO A 149 15.37 -10.46 18.86
C PRO A 149 16.75 -9.78 19.04
N LEU A 150 17.22 -9.05 18.02
CA LEU A 150 18.45 -8.25 18.08
C LEU A 150 18.34 -7.02 19.01
N ASN A 151 17.15 -6.47 19.22
CA ASN A 151 16.96 -5.34 20.14
C ASN A 151 17.03 -5.77 21.62
N GLU A 152 16.84 -7.07 21.93
CA GLU A 152 17.03 -7.62 23.27
C GLU A 152 18.51 -7.84 23.65
N LEU A 153 19.44 -7.64 22.71
CA LEU A 153 20.88 -7.81 22.93
C LEU A 153 21.61 -6.49 23.24
N GLU A 154 20.91 -5.35 23.21
CA GLU A 154 21.47 -4.03 23.51
C GLU A 154 21.18 -3.52 24.94
N ASP A 155 20.54 -4.33 25.79
CA ASP A 155 20.36 -4.08 27.24
C ASP A 155 21.24 -4.99 28.13
#